data_AF-A0A183H270-F1
#
_entry.id   AF-A0A183H270-F1
#
_cell.length_a   1.000
_cell.length_b   1.000
_cell.length_c   1.000
_cell.angle_alpha   90.00
_cell.angle_beta   90.00
_cell.angle_gamma   90.00
#
_symmetry.space_group_name_H-M   'P 1'
#
loop_
_entity.id
_entity.type
_entity.pdbx_description
1 polymer ?
#
loop_
_entity_poly.entity_id
_entity_poly.type
_entity_poly.pdbx_seq_one_letter_code
_entity_poly.pdbx_strand_id
1 'polypeptide(L)'
;MFVIGSWKNYVDSDYQLFHWHVPITTDISTHMLCVLVPYRDREAELQIFAPHIDDFLNEQDILHKIIILNQTDALRFNRASLINVGWYEADRIGCDYLAMHDVDLLPLNPQLDYSYPGKGIVRHLSSPEYHPKYNYTKFVGGILLLTMFDYKLVDGMSNKYWGWGLEDDEFYLRLRDANLLSSLQRPINLTTNRSNTFRHIHDPKLRKRDFKKYGNQKQ
;
A
#
# COMPACT_ATOMS: atom_id res chain seq x y z
N MET A 1 10.18 -1.44 16.75
CA MET A 1 8.95 -1.90 16.07
C MET A 1 7.84 -1.77 17.09
N PHE A 2 6.87 -0.89 16.84
CA PHE A 2 5.71 -0.71 17.72
C PHE A 2 4.48 -1.11 16.93
N VAL A 3 3.68 -2.01 17.50
CA VAL A 3 2.38 -2.41 16.95
C VAL A 3 1.34 -1.77 17.85
N ILE A 4 0.54 -0.86 17.31
CA ILE A 4 -0.62 -0.30 18.01
C ILE A 4 -1.82 -1.10 17.53
N GLY A 5 -2.54 -1.73 18.46
CA GLY A 5 -3.78 -2.46 18.19
C GLY A 5 -4.86 -1.99 19.14
N SER A 6 -6.00 -1.59 18.59
CA SER A 6 -7.22 -1.30 19.34
C SER A 6 -8.14 -2.52 19.27
N TRP A 7 -8.60 -3.01 20.41
CA TRP A 7 -9.62 -4.06 20.49
C TRP A 7 -10.81 -3.51 21.26
N LYS A 8 -12.00 -3.52 20.65
CA LYS A 8 -13.26 -3.38 21.38
C LYS A 8 -14.33 -4.32 20.84
N ASN A 9 -14.88 -5.08 21.79
CA ASN A 9 -16.20 -5.72 21.84
C ASN A 9 -16.33 -7.12 21.23
N TYR A 10 -16.00 -8.13 22.04
CA TYR A 10 -16.53 -9.48 21.94
C TYR A 10 -17.74 -9.57 22.89
N VAL A 11 -18.93 -9.85 22.37
CA VAL A 11 -20.14 -10.10 23.19
C VAL A 11 -20.35 -11.60 23.24
N ASP A 12 -20.32 -12.13 24.46
CA ASP A 12 -20.59 -13.51 24.81
C ASP A 12 -22.10 -13.78 24.79
N SER A 13 -22.58 -14.82 24.12
CA SER A 13 -23.99 -15.23 24.21
C SER A 13 -24.12 -16.75 24.32
N ASP A 14 -24.33 -17.21 25.55
CA ASP A 14 -24.71 -18.58 25.85
C ASP A 14 -26.24 -18.77 25.77
N TYR A 15 -26.63 -19.74 24.93
CA TYR A 15 -27.77 -20.66 24.95
C TYR A 15 -29.17 -20.17 25.36
N GLN A 16 -30.13 -20.22 24.41
CA GLN A 16 -31.42 -20.97 24.55
C GLN A 16 -31.99 -21.42 23.17
N LEU A 17 -31.87 -22.73 22.92
CA LEU A 17 -32.77 -23.72 22.29
C LEU A 17 -33.91 -23.31 21.29
N PHE A 18 -33.97 -24.13 20.21
CA PHE A 18 -35.07 -24.44 19.27
C PHE A 18 -35.31 -23.53 18.03
N HIS A 19 -34.64 -23.89 16.92
CA HIS A 19 -35.18 -24.15 15.56
C HIS A 19 -34.04 -24.01 14.53
N TRP A 20 -33.46 -25.12 14.06
CA TRP A 20 -32.32 -25.08 13.14
C TRP A 20 -32.75 -24.78 11.69
N HIS A 21 -33.06 -23.53 11.40
CA HIS A 21 -32.54 -22.94 10.16
C HIS A 21 -31.09 -22.62 10.47
N VAL A 22 -30.14 -23.44 10.00
CA VAL A 22 -28.74 -22.99 9.96
C VAL A 22 -28.74 -21.85 8.94
N PRO A 23 -28.60 -20.58 9.34
CA PRO A 23 -28.30 -19.57 8.35
C PRO A 23 -26.93 -19.99 7.83
N ILE A 24 -26.82 -20.20 6.52
CA ILE A 24 -25.51 -20.22 5.88
C ILE A 24 -25.01 -18.78 6.02
N THR A 25 -24.47 -18.44 7.19
CA THR A 25 -23.54 -17.33 7.30
C THR A 25 -22.33 -17.84 6.53
N THR A 26 -22.28 -17.54 5.23
CA THR A 26 -21.03 -17.54 4.51
C THR A 26 -20.08 -16.73 5.37
N ASP A 27 -19.09 -17.41 5.95
CA ASP A 27 -18.00 -16.76 6.65
C ASP A 27 -17.35 -15.83 5.62
N ILE A 28 -17.68 -14.53 5.69
CA ILE A 28 -17.03 -13.54 4.84
C ILE A 28 -15.63 -13.47 5.41
N SER A 29 -14.72 -14.25 4.83
CA SER A 29 -13.30 -14.24 5.18
C SER A 29 -12.83 -12.80 5.22
N THR A 30 -12.60 -12.28 6.43
CA THR A 30 -12.12 -10.92 6.62
C THR A 30 -10.65 -10.88 6.22
N HIS A 31 -10.37 -10.28 5.06
CA HIS A 31 -9.00 -10.16 4.57
C HIS A 31 -8.26 -9.07 5.33
N MET A 32 -7.08 -9.39 5.88
CA MET A 32 -6.23 -8.43 6.58
C MET A 32 -5.27 -7.73 5.62
N LEU A 33 -5.35 -6.40 5.57
CA LEU A 33 -4.44 -5.51 4.85
C LEU A 33 -3.21 -5.17 5.70
N CYS A 34 -2.01 -5.36 5.14
CA CYS A 34 -0.80 -4.73 5.66
C CYS A 34 -0.44 -3.48 4.82
N VAL A 35 -0.54 -2.29 5.42
CA VAL A 35 -0.04 -1.05 4.81
C VAL A 35 1.46 -0.94 5.07
N LEU A 36 2.26 -1.11 4.02
CA LEU A 36 3.72 -1.09 4.06
C LEU A 36 4.24 0.30 3.73
N VAL A 37 4.83 0.97 4.73
CA VAL A 37 5.24 2.37 4.64
C VAL A 37 6.76 2.49 4.64
N PRO A 38 7.42 2.65 3.48
CA PRO A 38 8.86 2.86 3.40
C PRO A 38 9.20 4.21 4.02
N TYR A 39 10.09 4.23 5.03
CA TYR A 39 10.25 5.38 5.91
C TYR A 39 11.71 5.70 6.23
N ARG A 40 12.04 7.00 6.25
CA ARG A 40 13.23 7.60 6.87
C ARG A 40 13.05 9.11 7.03
N ASP A 41 13.24 9.63 8.24
CA ASP A 41 13.27 11.07 8.55
C ASP A 41 12.05 11.84 7.99
N ARG A 42 10.83 11.31 8.20
CA ARG A 42 9.55 11.89 7.76
C ARG A 42 8.54 11.99 8.90
N GLU A 43 9.02 12.36 10.10
CA GLU A 43 8.19 12.31 11.32
C GLU A 43 6.95 13.20 11.22
N ALA A 44 7.10 14.42 10.69
CA ALA A 44 5.98 15.34 10.49
C ALA A 44 4.90 14.76 9.55
N GLU A 45 5.32 14.06 8.50
CA GLU A 45 4.40 13.38 7.59
C GLU A 45 3.77 12.16 8.28
N LEU A 46 4.56 11.35 9.01
CA LEU A 46 4.07 10.16 9.70
C LEU A 46 3.00 10.47 10.75
N GLN A 47 3.17 11.56 11.51
CA GLN A 47 2.21 12.02 12.51
C GLN A 47 0.85 12.40 11.91
N ILE A 48 0.83 12.80 10.63
CA ILE A 48 -0.40 13.08 9.90
C ILE A 48 -0.92 11.80 9.23
N PHE A 49 -0.01 11.02 8.66
CA PHE A 49 -0.29 9.82 7.87
C PHE A 49 -1.00 8.74 8.68
N ALA A 50 -0.42 8.33 9.81
CA ALA A 50 -0.90 7.18 10.55
C ALA A 50 -2.36 7.31 10.99
N PRO A 51 -2.79 8.41 11.67
CA PRO A 51 -4.21 8.57 12.02
C PRO A 51 -5.10 8.74 10.77
N HIS A 52 -4.65 9.48 9.76
CA HIS A 52 -5.43 9.66 8.53
C HIS A 52 -5.75 8.34 7.83
N ILE A 53 -4.77 7.44 7.71
CA ILE A 53 -4.95 6.14 7.05
C ILE A 53 -5.75 5.18 7.92
N ASP A 54 -5.55 5.18 9.23
CA ASP A 54 -6.33 4.35 10.16
C ASP A 54 -7.83 4.72 10.06
N ASP A 55 -8.16 6.01 10.17
CA ASP A 55 -9.53 6.52 10.02
C ASP A 55 -10.10 6.19 8.63
N PHE A 56 -9.36 6.48 7.56
CA PHE A 56 -9.79 6.24 6.18
C PHE A 56 -10.10 4.77 5.88
N LEU A 57 -9.32 3.84 6.44
CA LEU A 57 -9.53 2.40 6.26
C LEU A 57 -10.64 1.86 7.16
N ASN A 58 -10.79 2.39 8.37
CA ASN A 58 -11.91 2.07 9.27
C ASN A 58 -13.26 2.51 8.67
N GLU A 59 -13.32 3.68 8.02
CA GLU A 59 -14.51 4.16 7.30
C GLU A 59 -14.91 3.25 6.11
N GLN A 60 -13.99 2.42 5.63
CA GLN A 60 -14.21 1.43 4.57
C GLN A 60 -14.40 -0.01 5.10
N ASP A 61 -14.50 -0.18 6.42
CA ASP A 61 -14.58 -1.49 7.09
C ASP A 61 -13.41 -2.44 6.72
N ILE A 62 -12.21 -1.89 6.48
CA ILE A 62 -11.02 -2.67 6.13
C ILE A 62 -10.26 -3.07 7.39
N LEU A 63 -10.13 -4.37 7.64
CA LEU A 63 -9.23 -4.89 8.68
C LEU A 63 -7.77 -4.65 8.26
N HIS A 64 -7.00 -3.90 9.07
CA HIS A 64 -5.66 -3.49 8.64
C HIS A 64 -4.62 -3.39 9.76
N LYS A 65 -3.34 -3.36 9.34
CA LYS A 65 -2.17 -3.02 10.16
C LYS A 65 -1.25 -2.10 9.38
N ILE A 66 -0.73 -1.06 10.02
CA ILE A 66 0.25 -0.14 9.43
C ILE A 66 1.65 -0.56 9.89
N ILE A 67 2.55 -0.87 8.95
CA ILE A 67 3.93 -1.29 9.20
C ILE A 67 4.88 -0.20 8.69
N ILE A 68 5.55 0.48 9.64
CA ILE A 68 6.55 1.51 9.32
C ILE A 68 7.92 0.85 9.12
N LEU A 69 8.43 0.93 7.89
CA LEU A 69 9.67 0.29 7.46
C LEU A 69 10.80 1.32 7.51
N ASN A 70 11.32 1.53 8.72
CA ASN A 70 12.33 2.55 8.99
C ASN A 70 13.74 2.10 8.58
N GLN A 71 14.33 2.72 7.55
CA GLN A 71 15.69 2.42 7.10
C GLN A 71 16.73 3.13 7.97
N THR A 72 17.43 2.39 8.83
CA THR A 72 18.35 2.94 9.83
C THR A 72 19.83 2.93 9.43
N ASP A 73 20.20 2.25 8.35
CA ASP A 73 21.55 2.31 7.80
C ASP A 73 21.88 3.69 7.19
N ALA A 74 23.16 3.93 6.90
CA ALA A 74 23.63 5.18 6.30
C ALA A 74 23.62 5.17 4.75
N LEU A 75 23.08 4.12 4.12
CA LEU A 75 23.03 4.03 2.66
C LEU A 75 21.94 4.97 2.11
N ARG A 76 21.91 5.17 0.79
CA ARG A 76 20.80 5.91 0.16
C ARG A 76 19.47 5.24 0.48
N PHE A 77 18.39 6.02 0.48
CA PHE A 77 17.07 5.45 0.71
C PHE A 77 16.71 4.45 -0.39
N ASN A 78 16.20 3.27 -0.02
CA ASN A 78 15.87 2.19 -0.93
C ASN A 78 14.43 1.73 -0.67
N ARG A 79 13.50 2.42 -1.33
CA ARG A 79 12.06 2.20 -1.19
C ARG A 79 11.68 0.74 -1.46
N ALA A 80 12.11 0.19 -2.59
CA ALA A 80 11.79 -1.18 -3.00
C ALA A 80 12.29 -2.24 -2.01
N SER A 81 13.54 -2.12 -1.53
CA SER A 81 14.08 -3.08 -0.56
C SER A 81 13.34 -3.04 0.78
N LEU A 82 12.89 -1.86 1.21
CA LEU A 82 12.07 -1.74 2.42
C LEU A 82 10.74 -2.45 2.24
N ILE A 83 10.06 -2.30 1.10
CA ILE A 83 8.83 -3.05 0.83
C ILE A 83 9.10 -4.56 0.87
N ASN A 84 10.19 -5.05 0.29
CA ASN A 84 10.54 -6.48 0.37
C ASN A 84 10.66 -6.95 1.83
N VAL A 85 11.34 -6.18 2.69
CA VAL A 85 11.39 -6.46 4.14
C VAL A 85 9.99 -6.46 4.75
N GLY A 86 9.17 -5.48 4.39
CA GLY A 86 7.78 -5.37 4.85
C GLY A 86 6.89 -6.54 4.43
N TRP A 87 7.12 -7.13 3.26
CA TRP A 87 6.43 -8.35 2.83
C TRP A 87 6.70 -9.52 3.78
N TYR A 88 7.96 -9.74 4.21
CA TYR A 88 8.28 -10.78 5.18
C TYR A 88 7.62 -10.52 6.55
N GLU A 89 7.58 -9.27 6.99
CA GLU A 89 6.92 -8.89 8.24
C GLU A 89 5.40 -9.06 8.17
N ALA A 90 4.79 -8.73 7.03
CA ALA A 90 3.37 -8.92 6.75
C ALA A 90 2.99 -10.41 6.69
N ASP A 91 3.82 -11.24 6.06
CA ASP A 91 3.65 -12.70 6.01
C ASP A 91 3.71 -13.30 7.41
N ARG A 92 4.69 -12.88 8.22
CA ARG A 92 4.84 -13.34 9.62
C ARG A 92 3.61 -13.06 10.48
N ILE A 93 2.91 -11.95 10.25
CA ILE A 93 1.72 -11.57 11.03
C ILE A 93 0.40 -11.98 10.37
N GLY A 94 0.44 -12.71 9.25
CA GLY A 94 -0.72 -13.34 8.62
C GLY A 94 -1.58 -12.41 7.76
N CYS A 95 -1.01 -11.38 7.14
CA CYS A 95 -1.75 -10.52 6.20
C CYS A 95 -2.11 -11.27 4.90
N ASP A 96 -3.28 -10.98 4.32
CA ASP A 96 -3.73 -11.58 3.05
C ASP A 96 -3.23 -10.80 1.82
N TYR A 97 -3.07 -9.49 2.00
CA TYR A 97 -2.65 -8.57 0.96
C TYR A 97 -1.93 -7.36 1.56
N LEU A 98 -1.22 -6.64 0.69
CA LEU A 98 -0.43 -5.48 1.08
C LEU A 98 -0.80 -4.26 0.24
N ALA A 99 -0.59 -3.09 0.83
CA ALA A 99 -0.53 -1.81 0.12
C ALA A 99 0.88 -1.25 0.29
N MET A 100 1.62 -1.09 -0.81
CA MET A 100 2.84 -0.29 -0.81
C MET A 100 2.41 1.16 -0.79
N HIS A 101 2.73 1.92 0.25
CA HIS A 101 2.12 3.21 0.48
C HIS A 101 3.14 4.28 0.90
N ASP A 102 3.30 5.31 0.07
CA ASP A 102 4.17 6.44 0.40
C ASP A 102 3.58 7.24 1.58
N VAL A 103 4.43 7.59 2.56
CA VAL A 103 4.02 8.29 3.80
C VAL A 103 3.49 9.71 3.55
N ASP A 104 3.76 10.29 2.38
CA ASP A 104 3.40 11.68 2.06
C ASP A 104 2.18 11.81 1.14
N LEU A 105 1.52 10.70 0.77
CA LEU A 105 0.42 10.70 -0.21
C LEU A 105 -0.90 10.25 0.42
N LEU A 106 -1.74 11.19 0.85
CA LEU A 106 -2.95 10.86 1.60
C LEU A 106 -4.18 10.77 0.69
N PRO A 107 -4.96 9.67 0.71
CA PRO A 107 -6.22 9.58 -0.04
C PRO A 107 -7.26 10.53 0.56
N LEU A 108 -7.95 11.29 -0.30
CA LEU A 108 -9.04 12.19 0.13
C LEU A 108 -10.40 11.74 -0.38
N ASN A 109 -10.44 10.99 -1.48
CA ASN A 109 -11.69 10.50 -2.05
C ASN A 109 -12.05 9.11 -1.44
N PRO A 110 -13.17 8.96 -0.73
CA PRO A 110 -13.58 7.70 -0.11
C PRO A 110 -13.88 6.58 -1.12
N GLN A 111 -14.02 6.89 -2.42
CA GLN A 111 -14.20 5.91 -3.49
C GLN A 111 -12.90 5.19 -3.90
N LEU A 112 -11.75 5.52 -3.29
CA LEU A 112 -10.50 4.78 -3.48
C LEU A 112 -10.58 3.46 -2.71
N ASP A 113 -10.79 2.37 -3.45
CA ASP A 113 -11.05 1.02 -2.93
C ASP A 113 -9.79 0.33 -2.38
N TYR A 114 -9.66 0.25 -1.05
CA TYR A 114 -8.60 -0.51 -0.38
C TYR A 114 -8.94 -1.97 -0.09
N SER A 115 -10.09 -2.48 -0.55
CA SER A 115 -10.48 -3.87 -0.31
C SER A 115 -9.52 -4.88 -0.93
N TYR A 116 -9.62 -6.14 -0.51
CA TYR A 116 -8.83 -7.22 -1.06
C TYR A 116 -8.96 -7.28 -2.60
N PRO A 117 -7.86 -7.17 -3.38
CA PRO A 117 -7.94 -7.15 -4.84
C PRO A 117 -8.35 -8.48 -5.47
N GLY A 118 -8.12 -9.60 -4.77
CA GLY A 118 -8.17 -10.93 -5.37
C GLY A 118 -6.84 -11.35 -6.00
N LYS A 119 -6.58 -12.66 -6.04
CA LYS A 119 -5.37 -13.20 -6.66
C LYS A 119 -5.34 -12.89 -8.16
N GLY A 120 -4.17 -12.53 -8.68
CA GLY A 120 -3.98 -12.14 -10.07
C GLY A 120 -4.43 -10.72 -10.41
N ILE A 121 -4.90 -9.94 -9.43
CA ILE A 121 -5.36 -8.57 -9.62
C ILE A 121 -4.38 -7.62 -8.91
N VAL A 122 -3.91 -6.62 -9.64
CA VAL A 122 -3.11 -5.52 -9.11
C VAL A 122 -3.99 -4.29 -9.09
N ARG A 123 -4.13 -3.62 -7.93
CA ARG A 123 -4.92 -2.38 -7.83
C ARG A 123 -4.00 -1.19 -7.57
N HIS A 124 -3.93 -0.26 -8.52
CA HIS A 124 -3.11 0.96 -8.43
C HIS A 124 -3.98 2.17 -8.11
N LEU A 125 -4.01 2.58 -6.84
CA LEU A 125 -4.91 3.63 -6.36
C LEU A 125 -4.43 5.03 -6.76
N SER A 126 -3.14 5.29 -6.65
CA SER A 126 -2.53 6.56 -7.07
C SER A 126 -2.32 6.62 -8.58
N SER A 127 -3.38 6.34 -9.34
CA SER A 127 -3.31 6.21 -10.79
C SER A 127 -2.76 7.49 -11.46
N PRO A 128 -2.15 7.39 -12.64
CA PRO A 128 -1.61 8.56 -13.34
C PRO A 128 -2.67 9.61 -13.65
N GLU A 129 -3.96 9.25 -13.71
CA GLU A 129 -5.08 10.18 -13.93
C GLU A 129 -5.30 11.09 -12.72
N TYR A 130 -5.11 10.58 -11.50
CA TYR A 130 -5.40 11.27 -10.24
C TYR A 130 -4.16 11.66 -9.42
N HIS A 131 -2.98 11.13 -9.73
CA HIS A 131 -1.78 11.46 -9.00
C HIS A 131 -1.39 12.94 -9.22
N PRO A 132 -1.04 13.70 -8.17
CA PRO A 132 -0.75 15.15 -8.31
C PRO A 132 0.50 15.49 -9.14
N LYS A 133 1.38 14.53 -9.44
CA LYS A 133 2.72 14.78 -10.00
C LYS A 133 3.04 13.93 -11.23
N TYR A 134 2.76 12.62 -11.18
CA TYR A 134 3.07 11.70 -12.28
C TYR A 134 1.81 11.45 -13.11
N ASN A 135 1.97 11.32 -14.43
CA ASN A 135 0.84 11.15 -15.36
C ASN A 135 1.13 10.20 -16.54
N TYR A 136 2.27 9.52 -16.53
CA TYR A 136 2.64 8.60 -17.60
C TYR A 136 2.00 7.22 -17.39
N THR A 137 1.69 6.53 -18.48
CA THR A 137 0.82 5.34 -18.47
C THR A 137 1.37 4.18 -17.65
N LYS A 138 2.69 3.97 -17.67
CA LYS A 138 3.38 2.86 -16.99
C LYS A 138 3.61 3.08 -15.48
N PHE A 139 3.28 4.26 -14.96
CA PHE A 139 3.51 4.60 -13.56
C PHE A 139 2.69 3.69 -12.61
N VAL A 140 3.36 3.13 -11.61
CA VAL A 140 2.77 2.29 -10.54
C VAL A 140 3.32 2.63 -9.14
N GLY A 141 3.96 3.80 -8.99
CA GLY A 141 4.44 4.31 -7.71
C GLY A 141 3.33 4.92 -6.84
N GLY A 142 3.67 5.38 -5.64
CA GLY A 142 2.69 5.93 -4.69
C GLY A 142 2.00 4.82 -3.87
N ILE A 143 0.81 4.40 -4.32
CA ILE A 143 -0.09 3.47 -3.63
C ILE A 143 -0.51 2.33 -4.58
N LEU A 144 0.02 1.13 -4.34
CA LEU A 144 -0.24 -0.07 -5.13
C LEU A 144 -0.52 -1.27 -4.23
N LEU A 145 -1.62 -1.98 -4.54
CA LEU A 145 -2.12 -3.11 -3.77
C LEU A 145 -1.96 -4.41 -4.56
N LEU A 146 -1.51 -5.46 -3.85
CA LEU A 146 -1.35 -6.82 -4.36
C LEU A 146 -1.65 -7.82 -3.24
N THR A 147 -2.09 -9.02 -3.60
CA THR A 147 -2.12 -10.13 -2.63
C THR A 147 -0.70 -10.52 -2.21
N MET A 148 -0.54 -11.10 -1.01
CA MET A 148 0.76 -11.62 -0.59
C MET A 148 1.31 -12.67 -1.57
N PHE A 149 0.40 -13.45 -2.17
CA PHE A 149 0.71 -14.44 -3.20
C PHE A 149 1.26 -13.81 -4.48
N ASP A 150 0.58 -12.79 -5.03
CA ASP A 150 1.00 -12.15 -6.29
C ASP A 150 2.31 -11.38 -6.12
N TYR A 151 2.54 -10.77 -4.96
CA TYR A 151 3.83 -10.13 -4.67
C TYR A 151 4.98 -11.14 -4.66
N LYS A 152 4.75 -12.33 -4.07
CA LYS A 152 5.72 -13.44 -4.08
C LYS A 152 5.93 -14.02 -5.48
N LEU A 153 4.85 -14.11 -6.28
CA LEU A 153 4.88 -14.64 -7.65
C LEU A 153 5.86 -13.86 -8.54
N VAL A 154 5.97 -12.54 -8.34
CA VAL A 154 6.86 -11.67 -9.10
C VAL A 154 8.25 -11.49 -8.46
N ASP A 155 8.57 -12.30 -7.45
CA ASP A 155 9.83 -12.21 -6.67
C ASP A 155 10.05 -10.82 -6.05
N GLY A 156 8.97 -10.18 -5.62
CA GLY A 156 8.98 -8.85 -5.03
C GLY A 156 9.59 -7.76 -5.93
N MET A 157 10.04 -6.67 -5.32
CA MET A 157 10.70 -5.56 -6.02
C MET A 157 12.21 -5.75 -6.11
N SER A 158 12.88 -5.07 -7.04
CA SER A 158 14.35 -5.10 -7.12
C SER A 158 15.03 -4.38 -5.94
N ASN A 159 16.05 -5.01 -5.35
CA ASN A 159 16.88 -4.40 -4.31
C ASN A 159 17.97 -3.45 -4.86
N LYS A 160 18.05 -3.23 -6.18
CA LYS A 160 19.15 -2.51 -6.84
C LYS A 160 18.95 -0.99 -6.92
N TYR A 161 17.78 -0.48 -6.54
CA TYR A 161 17.40 0.93 -6.71
C TYR A 161 17.66 1.74 -5.44
N TRP A 162 18.86 2.34 -5.40
CA TRP A 162 19.34 3.17 -4.29
C TRP A 162 19.25 4.66 -4.66
N GLY A 163 18.39 5.41 -3.98
CA GLY A 163 18.03 6.79 -4.33
C GLY A 163 16.64 6.89 -4.93
N TRP A 164 16.28 8.07 -5.47
CA TRP A 164 14.95 8.29 -6.02
C TRP A 164 14.84 7.80 -7.48
N GLY A 165 13.84 6.95 -7.73
CA GLY A 165 13.29 6.63 -9.07
C GLY A 165 13.67 5.26 -9.64
N LEU A 166 12.86 4.86 -10.63
CA LEU A 166 12.97 3.66 -11.49
C LEU A 166 12.65 2.31 -10.81
N GLU A 167 12.47 2.27 -9.50
CA GLU A 167 12.13 1.02 -8.82
C GLU A 167 10.68 0.60 -9.10
N ASP A 168 9.79 1.58 -9.26
CA ASP A 168 8.40 1.38 -9.67
C ASP A 168 8.28 1.02 -11.15
N ASP A 169 9.09 1.68 -12.02
CA ASP A 169 9.16 1.35 -13.44
C ASP A 169 9.69 -0.08 -13.68
N GLU A 170 10.69 -0.53 -12.92
CA GLU A 170 11.15 -1.92 -12.98
C GLU A 170 10.11 -2.90 -12.45
N PHE A 171 9.44 -2.55 -11.35
CA PHE A 171 8.38 -3.39 -10.82
C PHE A 171 7.21 -3.53 -11.81
N TYR A 172 6.86 -2.46 -12.55
CA TYR A 172 5.90 -2.54 -13.65
C TYR A 172 6.29 -3.60 -14.70
N LEU A 173 7.58 -3.72 -15.02
CA LEU A 173 8.05 -4.75 -15.96
C LEU A 173 7.89 -6.16 -15.37
N ARG A 174 8.14 -6.36 -14.08
CA ARG A 174 7.87 -7.65 -13.42
C ARG A 174 6.40 -8.04 -13.47
N LEU A 175 5.51 -7.08 -13.18
CA LEU A 175 4.06 -7.28 -13.28
C LEU A 175 3.63 -7.62 -14.71
N ARG A 176 4.25 -6.98 -15.71
CA ARG A 176 4.00 -7.29 -17.13
C ARG A 176 4.42 -8.71 -17.46
N ASP A 177 5.63 -9.09 -17.08
CA ASP A 177 6.22 -10.38 -17.43
C ASP A 177 5.51 -11.55 -16.72
N ALA A 178 4.88 -11.29 -15.58
CA ALA A 178 3.99 -12.22 -14.87
C ALA A 178 2.52 -12.16 -15.34
N ASN A 179 2.20 -11.40 -16.40
CA ASN A 179 0.85 -11.22 -16.94
C ASN A 179 -0.18 -10.67 -15.94
N LEU A 180 0.26 -9.90 -14.94
CA LEU A 180 -0.63 -9.26 -13.95
C LEU A 180 -1.19 -7.93 -14.46
N LEU A 181 -0.58 -7.32 -15.48
CA LEU A 181 -1.05 -6.06 -16.04
C LEU A 181 -2.36 -6.16 -16.83
N SER A 182 -2.72 -7.36 -17.33
CA SER A 182 -4.03 -7.56 -17.98
C SER A 182 -5.20 -7.32 -17.04
N SER A 183 -4.96 -7.48 -15.74
CA SER A 183 -5.92 -7.33 -14.66
C SER A 183 -5.59 -6.11 -13.77
N LEU A 184 -4.80 -5.16 -14.27
CA LEU A 184 -4.48 -3.93 -13.55
C LEU A 184 -5.74 -3.07 -13.39
N GLN A 185 -6.18 -2.89 -12.16
CA GLN A 185 -7.28 -2.01 -11.80
C GLN A 185 -6.75 -0.64 -11.39
N ARG A 186 -7.37 0.41 -11.94
CA ARG A 186 -7.15 1.80 -11.54
C ARG A 186 -8.52 2.43 -11.28
N PRO A 187 -8.63 3.38 -10.33
CA PRO A 187 -9.84 4.16 -10.19
C PRO A 187 -10.22 4.80 -11.52
N ILE A 188 -11.52 4.87 -11.80
CA ILE A 188 -12.11 5.51 -12.96
C ILE A 188 -13.35 6.29 -12.50
N ASN A 189 -13.70 7.36 -13.21
CA ASN A 189 -14.91 8.14 -12.96
C ASN A 189 -15.05 8.68 -11.53
N LEU A 190 -13.93 9.03 -10.88
CA LEU A 190 -13.99 9.71 -9.59
C LEU A 190 -14.55 11.12 -9.77
N THR A 191 -15.30 11.60 -8.78
CA THR A 191 -15.79 13.00 -8.75
C THR A 191 -14.66 14.01 -8.53
N THR A 192 -13.53 13.55 -8.00
CA THR A 192 -12.29 14.31 -7.76
C THR A 192 -11.32 14.22 -8.95
N ASN A 193 -10.30 15.06 -8.96
CA ASN A 193 -9.23 15.09 -9.95
C ASN A 193 -7.84 15.20 -9.28
N ARG A 194 -6.79 15.39 -10.08
CA ARG A 194 -5.37 15.49 -9.64
C ARG A 194 -5.10 16.48 -8.50
N SER A 195 -5.97 17.47 -8.29
CA SER A 195 -5.79 18.48 -7.23
C SER A 195 -6.42 18.09 -5.89
N ASN A 196 -7.37 17.15 -5.87
CA ASN A 196 -8.17 16.83 -4.69
C ASN A 196 -8.50 15.34 -4.49
N THR A 197 -7.99 14.42 -5.32
CA THR A 197 -8.07 12.97 -5.03
C THR A 197 -7.07 12.57 -3.94
N PHE A 198 -5.88 13.18 -3.97
CA PHE A 198 -4.82 12.95 -2.99
C PHE A 198 -4.27 14.28 -2.46
N ARG A 199 -3.95 14.33 -1.16
CA ARG A 199 -3.12 15.38 -0.59
C ARG A 199 -1.67 14.91 -0.54
N HIS A 200 -0.80 15.55 -1.33
CA HIS A 200 0.64 15.26 -1.32
C HIS A 200 1.37 16.22 -0.37
N ILE A 201 1.68 15.77 0.85
CA ILE A 201 2.33 16.57 1.89
C ILE A 201 3.86 16.57 1.73
N HIS A 202 4.31 17.07 0.58
CA HIS A 202 5.72 17.06 0.19
C HIS A 202 6.20 18.46 -0.17
N ASP A 203 6.89 19.13 0.76
CA ASP A 203 7.60 20.37 0.44
C ASP A 203 8.93 20.03 -0.27
N PRO A 204 9.10 20.34 -1.57
CA PRO A 204 10.32 19.98 -2.31
C PRO A 204 11.58 20.72 -1.82
N LYS A 205 11.45 21.84 -1.10
CA LYS A 205 12.59 22.56 -0.52
C LYS A 205 13.12 21.85 0.72
N LEU A 206 12.23 21.34 1.56
CA LEU A 206 12.56 20.61 2.79
C LEU A 206 12.85 19.13 2.51
N ARG A 207 12.09 18.52 1.61
CA ARG A 207 12.14 17.09 1.26
C ARG A 207 12.77 16.89 -0.11
N LYS A 208 14.04 17.27 -0.24
CA LYS A 208 14.78 17.12 -1.48
C LYS A 208 14.88 15.63 -1.86
N ARG A 209 14.43 15.31 -3.07
CA ARG A 209 14.62 13.97 -3.66
C ARG A 209 16.08 13.78 -4.05
N ASP A 210 16.62 12.60 -3.76
CA ASP A 210 17.98 12.23 -4.10
C ASP A 210 18.05 11.65 -5.52
N PHE A 211 18.19 12.52 -6.52
CA PHE A 211 18.30 12.17 -7.93
C PHE A 211 19.74 11.86 -8.39
N LYS A 212 20.73 11.93 -7.48
CA LYS A 212 22.14 11.85 -7.88
C LYS A 212 22.43 10.49 -8.52
N LYS A 213 23.12 10.51 -9.66
CA LYS A 213 23.54 9.29 -10.36
C LYS A 213 25.00 8.99 -10.03
N TYR A 214 25.29 7.72 -9.83
CA TYR A 214 26.65 7.23 -9.61
C TYR A 214 27.01 6.20 -10.69
N GLY A 215 28.16 6.41 -11.33
CA GLY A 215 28.66 5.53 -12.38
C GLY A 215 27.67 5.36 -13.53
N ASN A 216 27.35 4.11 -13.83
CA ASN A 216 26.59 3.63 -14.99
C ASN A 216 25.09 3.39 -14.68
N GLN A 217 24.53 4.04 -13.66
CA GLN A 217 23.10 4.06 -13.39
C GLN A 217 22.34 4.63 -14.60
N LYS A 218 21.58 3.77 -15.30
CA LYS A 218 20.76 4.14 -16.46
C LYS A 218 19.42 4.73 -16.01
N GLN A 219 18.84 5.54 -16.89
CA GLN A 219 17.53 6.17 -16.75
C GLN A 219 16.46 5.31 -17.42
#